data_AF-W2DV37-F1
#
_entry.id   AF-W2DV37-F1
#
_cell.length_a   1.000
_cell.length_b   1.000
_cell.length_c   1.000
_cell.angle_alpha   90.00
_cell.angle_beta   90.00
_cell.angle_gamma   90.00
#
_symmetry.space_group_name_H-M   'P 1'
#
loop_
_entity.id
_entity.type
_entity.pdbx_description
1 polymer ?
#
loop_
_entity_poly.entity_id
_entity_poly.type
_entity_poly.pdbx_seq_one_letter_code
_entity_poly.pdbx_strand_id
1 'polypeptide(L)'
;MNPLYMRALVVGVLAWPAWASALTLDDALRLAQNNAPSLAAESAKLQAATQAAIPAGELPDPKLVVGLQNFPIGGPNRGTLYGDDMTEQMIGIQQQVPSRDKRKARIELADATVERTAAEGRIERLNVRQATAQAWIRAYAVERKEALFKDFYQQNRLLQDSVLAQLAGGRGQPSDAVIPRQEAAELAGREDELTQQRAQARAALKRWIGPAANEAPSGQLPNWPIDGRYNLHQHPELQAFAPRTREAEARLREAKAQKTSDWSWEVDYQHRGREYGDMVSLQLSFDLPIFPGRRQNPGIAAKQAELDQLDAEREAVTREHTQQLDDDLAQYQRLDRAVQRSQDSLVPLAEEKVALSLAGYRAGKGDLLNLVSTRRELVEARFKQIDALEQRALVGAQLYFAYGEASHD
;
A
#
# COMPACT_ATOMS: atom_id res chain seq x y z
N MET A 1 23.73 -42.13 -52.17
CA MET A 1 22.33 -42.50 -51.91
C MET A 1 22.20 -42.86 -50.44
N ASN A 2 21.64 -41.95 -49.64
CA ASN A 2 21.16 -42.17 -48.26
C ASN A 2 20.27 -40.98 -47.90
N PRO A 3 18.96 -41.14 -47.62
CA PRO A 3 18.11 -40.03 -47.24
C PRO A 3 18.12 -39.80 -45.73
N LEU A 4 18.30 -38.54 -45.35
CA LEU A 4 18.13 -38.02 -43.98
C LEU A 4 16.65 -38.03 -43.60
N TYR A 5 16.29 -38.82 -42.59
CA TYR A 5 15.00 -38.72 -41.90
C TYR A 5 15.09 -37.62 -40.83
N MET A 6 14.46 -36.48 -41.09
CA MET A 6 14.27 -35.42 -40.09
C MET A 6 12.92 -35.64 -39.41
N ARG A 7 12.95 -36.14 -38.17
CA ARG A 7 11.77 -36.33 -37.31
C ARG A 7 11.26 -34.98 -36.83
N ALA A 8 10.05 -34.61 -37.23
CA ALA A 8 9.31 -33.51 -36.65
C ALA A 8 8.83 -33.90 -35.23
N LEU A 9 9.29 -33.20 -34.22
CA LEU A 9 8.89 -33.37 -32.83
C LEU A 9 7.74 -32.39 -32.56
N VAL A 10 6.51 -32.90 -32.63
CA VAL A 10 5.30 -32.15 -32.25
C VAL A 10 5.28 -32.07 -30.72
N VAL A 11 5.66 -30.92 -30.18
CA VAL A 11 5.44 -30.59 -28.76
C VAL A 11 3.96 -30.25 -28.60
N GLY A 12 3.18 -31.22 -28.15
CA GLY A 12 1.81 -30.97 -27.69
C GLY A 12 1.86 -30.15 -26.41
N VAL A 13 1.46 -28.88 -26.52
CA VAL A 13 1.14 -28.05 -25.35
C VAL A 13 -0.10 -28.68 -24.71
N LEU A 14 0.12 -29.46 -23.66
CA LEU A 14 -0.93 -29.85 -22.72
C LEU A 14 -1.37 -28.57 -22.00
N ALA A 15 -2.34 -27.87 -22.59
CA ALA A 15 -3.13 -26.90 -21.85
C ALA A 15 -3.91 -27.68 -20.80
N TRP A 16 -3.37 -27.74 -19.58
CA TRP A 16 -4.18 -28.16 -18.45
C TRP A 16 -5.39 -27.22 -18.40
N PRO A 17 -6.62 -27.76 -18.37
CA PRO A 17 -7.77 -26.93 -18.07
C PRO A 17 -7.47 -26.26 -16.74
N ALA A 18 -7.38 -24.93 -16.73
CA ALA A 18 -7.47 -24.18 -15.51
C ALA A 18 -8.86 -24.51 -14.95
N TRP A 19 -8.90 -25.45 -14.00
CA TRP A 19 -10.01 -25.53 -13.09
C TRP A 19 -10.10 -24.13 -12.52
N ALA A 20 -11.21 -23.44 -12.75
CA ALA A 20 -11.46 -22.13 -12.21
C ALA A 20 -11.35 -22.24 -10.68
N SER A 21 -10.14 -22.01 -10.15
CA SER A 21 -9.89 -21.90 -8.73
C SER A 21 -10.65 -20.67 -8.31
N ALA A 22 -11.75 -20.85 -7.61
CA ALA A 22 -12.59 -19.74 -7.23
C ALA A 22 -11.83 -18.91 -6.18
N LEU A 23 -11.60 -17.62 -6.41
CA LEU A 23 -10.67 -16.78 -5.64
C LEU A 23 -11.16 -16.52 -4.21
N THR A 24 -10.59 -17.19 -3.22
CA THR A 24 -10.91 -16.95 -1.80
C THR A 24 -10.24 -15.68 -1.29
N LEU A 25 -10.72 -15.14 -0.17
CA LEU A 25 -10.09 -13.98 0.49
C LEU A 25 -8.63 -14.29 0.88
N ASP A 26 -8.37 -15.47 1.44
CA ASP A 26 -7.03 -15.87 1.87
C ASP A 26 -6.06 -15.99 0.69
N ASP A 27 -6.55 -16.49 -0.46
CA ASP A 27 -5.76 -16.54 -1.69
C ASP A 27 -5.46 -15.13 -2.22
N ALA A 28 -6.45 -14.23 -2.19
CA ALA A 28 -6.24 -12.83 -2.57
C ALA A 28 -5.20 -12.14 -1.67
N LEU A 29 -5.28 -12.33 -0.35
CA LEU A 29 -4.31 -11.77 0.60
C LEU A 29 -2.90 -12.31 0.37
N ARG A 30 -2.76 -13.63 0.16
CA ARG A 30 -1.48 -14.28 -0.12
C ARG A 30 -0.87 -13.81 -1.42
N LEU A 31 -1.68 -13.70 -2.48
CA LEU A 31 -1.25 -13.18 -3.77
C LEU A 31 -0.82 -11.72 -3.66
N ALA A 32 -1.56 -10.88 -2.92
CA ALA A 32 -1.20 -9.48 -2.73
C ALA A 32 0.13 -9.33 -1.98
N GLN A 33 0.36 -10.13 -0.94
CA GLN A 33 1.65 -10.12 -0.21
C GLN A 33 2.85 -10.46 -1.11
N ASN A 34 2.66 -11.34 -2.09
CA ASN A 34 3.73 -11.78 -2.98
C ASN A 34 3.88 -10.91 -4.23
N ASN A 35 2.80 -10.30 -4.71
CA ASN A 35 2.77 -9.65 -6.02
C ASN A 35 2.58 -8.13 -5.98
N ALA A 36 2.20 -7.54 -4.84
CA ALA A 36 1.95 -6.09 -4.76
C ALA A 36 3.24 -5.30 -5.04
N PRO A 37 3.28 -4.45 -6.09
CA PRO A 37 4.48 -3.69 -6.43
C PRO A 37 4.94 -2.72 -5.34
N SER A 38 4.03 -2.22 -4.50
CA SER A 38 4.39 -1.35 -3.38
C SER A 38 5.22 -2.08 -2.32
N LEU A 39 4.95 -3.37 -2.06
CA LEU A 39 5.76 -4.18 -1.14
C LEU A 39 7.15 -4.49 -1.72
N ALA A 40 7.25 -4.66 -3.04
CA ALA A 40 8.54 -4.77 -3.72
C ALA A 40 9.34 -3.46 -3.65
N ALA A 41 8.66 -2.31 -3.72
CA ALA A 41 9.31 -1.01 -3.53
C ALA A 41 9.83 -0.85 -2.09
N GLU A 42 9.05 -1.21 -1.08
CA GLU A 42 9.48 -1.16 0.32
C GLU A 42 10.62 -2.16 0.63
N SER A 43 10.61 -3.35 0.03
CA SER A 43 11.73 -4.29 0.19
C SER A 43 13.02 -3.77 -0.43
N ALA A 44 12.95 -3.15 -1.62
CA ALA A 44 14.09 -2.50 -2.26
C ALA A 44 14.58 -1.29 -1.45
N LYS A 45 13.67 -0.50 -0.87
CA LYS A 45 14.00 0.63 0.03
C LYS A 45 14.73 0.16 1.28
N LEU A 46 14.27 -0.93 1.90
CA LEU A 46 14.94 -1.54 3.05
C LEU A 46 16.33 -2.09 2.68
N GLN A 47 16.45 -2.75 1.52
CA GLN A 47 17.73 -3.21 1.02
C GLN A 47 18.69 -2.04 0.79
N ALA A 48 18.22 -0.95 0.17
CA ALA A 48 19.01 0.25 -0.06
C ALA A 48 19.49 0.87 1.26
N ALA A 49 18.61 1.01 2.25
CA ALA A 49 18.98 1.51 3.58
C ALA A 49 20.02 0.60 4.26
N THR A 50 19.86 -0.71 4.16
CA THR A 50 20.79 -1.70 4.74
C THR A 50 22.16 -1.61 4.08
N GLN A 51 22.22 -1.49 2.75
CA GLN A 51 23.49 -1.34 2.02
C GLN A 51 24.15 0.01 2.30
N ALA A 52 23.36 1.09 2.46
CA ALA A 52 23.87 2.41 2.82
C ALA A 52 24.44 2.47 4.25
N ALA A 53 24.01 1.56 5.14
CA ALA A 53 24.53 1.49 6.51
C ALA A 53 25.94 0.91 6.59
N ILE A 54 26.32 0.02 5.68
CA ILE A 54 27.64 -0.63 5.66
C ILE A 54 28.80 0.39 5.65
N PRO A 55 28.85 1.38 4.72
CA PRO A 55 29.94 2.35 4.69
C PRO A 55 29.78 3.52 5.67
N ALA A 56 28.71 3.60 6.47
CA ALA A 56 28.38 4.80 7.26
C ALA A 56 29.49 5.19 8.26
N GLY A 57 30.21 4.19 8.78
CA GLY A 57 31.33 4.37 9.71
C GLY A 57 32.72 4.36 9.07
N GLU A 58 32.80 4.10 7.76
CA GLU A 58 34.08 3.95 7.08
C GLU A 58 34.79 5.29 6.89
N LEU A 59 36.11 5.19 6.72
CA LEU A 59 36.89 6.35 6.32
C LEU A 59 36.54 6.72 4.86
N PRO A 60 36.51 8.02 4.53
CA PRO A 60 36.44 8.44 3.13
C PRO A 60 37.60 7.85 2.33
N ASP A 61 37.41 7.63 1.03
CA ASP A 61 38.48 7.11 0.18
C ASP A 61 39.74 7.99 0.25
N PRO A 62 40.94 7.39 0.28
CA PRO A 62 42.18 8.14 0.16
C PRO A 62 42.23 8.86 -1.19
N LYS A 63 42.74 10.09 -1.18
CA LYS A 63 42.88 10.92 -2.38
C LYS A 63 44.32 10.87 -2.87
N LEU A 64 44.49 10.62 -4.17
CA LEU A 64 45.75 10.85 -4.86
C LEU A 64 45.90 12.35 -5.13
N VAL A 65 46.96 12.94 -4.60
CA VAL A 65 47.33 14.33 -4.84
C VAL A 65 48.45 14.34 -5.88
N VAL A 66 48.24 15.04 -6.99
CA VAL A 66 49.28 15.26 -8.00
C VAL A 66 49.27 16.74 -8.34
N GLY A 67 50.44 17.36 -8.32
CA GLY A 67 50.52 18.81 -8.51
C GLY A 67 51.91 19.29 -8.88
N LEU A 68 51.97 20.56 -9.27
CA LEU A 68 53.21 21.29 -9.50
C LEU A 68 53.23 22.46 -8.54
N GLN A 69 54.23 22.53 -7.67
CA GLN A 69 54.42 23.60 -6.71
C GLN A 69 55.49 24.58 -7.21
N ASN A 70 55.31 25.86 -6.85
CA ASN A 70 56.23 26.96 -7.17
C ASN A 70 56.56 27.13 -8.68
N PHE A 71 55.58 26.90 -9.55
CA PHE A 71 55.80 27.05 -11.00
C PHE A 71 56.07 28.51 -11.42
N PRO A 72 57.17 28.79 -12.15
CA PRO A 72 57.59 30.15 -12.47
C PRO A 72 56.70 30.79 -13.55
N ILE A 73 55.91 31.78 -13.15
CA ILE A 73 55.06 32.59 -14.05
C ILE A 73 55.73 33.88 -14.55
N GLY A 74 56.96 34.17 -14.11
CA GLY A 74 57.74 35.36 -14.47
C GLY A 74 59.24 35.15 -14.31
N GLY A 75 60.06 36.13 -14.72
CA GLY A 75 61.51 36.05 -14.61
C GLY A 75 62.21 35.19 -15.69
N PRO A 76 63.51 34.93 -15.54
CA PRO A 76 64.34 34.23 -16.55
C PRO A 76 63.88 32.79 -16.85
N ASN A 77 63.29 32.10 -15.87
CA ASN A 77 62.82 30.71 -15.97
C ASN A 77 61.31 30.60 -16.25
N ARG A 78 60.68 31.65 -16.77
CA ARG A 78 59.22 31.67 -16.99
C ARG A 78 58.78 30.51 -17.88
N GLY A 79 57.83 29.71 -17.38
CA GLY A 79 57.20 28.63 -18.14
C GLY A 79 58.06 27.36 -18.28
N THR A 80 59.18 27.26 -17.55
CA THR A 80 60.02 26.07 -17.54
C THR A 80 59.76 25.23 -16.29
N LEU A 81 59.90 23.91 -16.42
CA LEU A 81 59.87 22.96 -15.30
C LEU A 81 61.27 22.74 -14.69
N TYR A 82 62.30 23.33 -15.31
CA TYR A 82 63.70 23.13 -15.00
C TYR A 82 64.42 24.49 -15.01
N GLY A 83 65.48 24.62 -14.22
CA GLY A 83 66.29 25.84 -14.09
C GLY A 83 65.87 26.77 -12.96
N ASP A 84 64.67 26.57 -12.40
CA ASP A 84 64.23 27.17 -11.14
C ASP A 84 64.45 26.17 -10.00
N ASP A 85 65.02 26.63 -8.90
CA ASP A 85 65.39 25.80 -7.76
C ASP A 85 64.20 25.39 -6.89
N MET A 86 63.10 26.15 -6.95
CA MET A 86 61.94 25.97 -6.09
C MET A 86 60.81 25.19 -6.74
N THR A 87 60.83 24.97 -8.06
CA THR A 87 59.78 24.24 -8.80
C THR A 87 59.79 22.74 -8.46
N GLU A 88 58.65 22.20 -8.02
CA GLU A 88 58.55 20.81 -7.55
C GLU A 88 57.36 20.08 -8.18
N GLN A 89 57.60 18.89 -8.71
CA GLN A 89 56.55 17.97 -9.13
C GLN A 89 56.19 17.08 -7.95
N MET A 90 54.91 17.05 -7.57
CA MET A 90 54.44 16.38 -6.37
C MET A 90 53.49 15.24 -6.69
N ILE A 91 53.69 14.11 -6.03
CA ILE A 91 52.73 13.00 -5.96
C ILE A 91 52.56 12.59 -4.49
N GLY A 92 51.33 12.50 -4.03
CA GLY A 92 51.03 12.22 -2.63
C GLY A 92 49.71 11.53 -2.40
N ILE A 93 49.50 11.10 -1.16
CA ILE A 93 48.28 10.44 -0.72
C ILE A 93 47.76 11.19 0.50
N GLN A 94 46.50 11.61 0.43
CA GLN A 94 45.79 12.28 1.51
C GLN A 94 44.66 11.39 2.03
N GLN A 95 44.57 11.24 3.35
CA GLN A 95 43.47 10.52 4.00
C GLN A 95 42.77 11.42 5.02
N GLN A 96 41.47 11.61 4.85
CA GLN A 96 40.65 12.26 5.87
C GLN A 96 40.29 11.24 6.96
N VAL A 97 40.43 11.66 8.22
CA VAL A 97 40.12 10.84 9.39
C VAL A 97 39.06 11.56 10.22
N PRO A 98 37.76 11.35 9.92
CA PRO A 98 36.69 11.87 10.76
C PRO A 98 36.82 11.35 12.19
N SER A 99 36.51 12.22 13.14
CA SER A 99 36.49 11.89 14.56
C SER A 99 35.66 10.64 14.85
N ARG A 100 36.10 9.87 15.87
CA ARG A 100 35.40 8.65 16.29
C ARG A 100 33.94 8.90 16.60
N ASP A 101 33.63 10.05 17.22
CA ASP A 101 32.26 10.43 17.59
C ASP A 101 31.39 10.68 16.36
N LYS A 102 31.90 11.35 15.32
CA LYS A 102 31.16 11.53 14.06
C LYS A 102 30.91 10.21 13.36
N ARG A 103 31.92 9.33 13.28
CA ARG A 103 31.75 8.00 12.66
C ARG A 103 30.74 7.15 13.42
N LYS A 104 30.81 7.14 14.76
CA LYS A 104 29.82 6.46 15.60
C LYS A 104 28.42 7.01 15.38
N ALA A 105 28.25 8.33 15.36
CA ALA A 105 26.93 8.94 15.15
C ALA A 105 26.35 8.64 13.75
N ARG A 106 27.19 8.57 12.71
CA ARG A 106 26.78 8.14 11.36
C ARG A 106 26.31 6.70 11.33
N ILE A 107 27.01 5.78 12.01
CA ILE A 107 26.59 4.38 12.15
C ILE A 107 25.23 4.31 12.84
N GLU A 108 25.09 4.95 14.00
CA GLU A 108 23.84 4.96 14.77
C GLU A 108 22.67 5.53 13.95
N LEU A 109 22.90 6.59 13.16
CA LEU A 109 21.89 7.14 12.27
C LEU A 109 21.51 6.18 11.15
N ALA A 110 22.48 5.52 10.54
CA ALA A 110 22.22 4.56 9.47
C ALA A 110 21.43 3.35 9.99
N ASP A 111 21.79 2.80 11.15
CA ASP A 111 21.07 1.72 11.81
C ASP A 111 19.62 2.12 12.13
N ALA A 112 19.42 3.31 12.72
CA ALA A 112 18.08 3.83 13.01
C ALA A 112 17.26 4.09 11.73
N THR A 113 17.92 4.46 10.63
CA THR A 113 17.28 4.63 9.31
C THR A 113 16.78 3.29 8.76
N VAL A 114 17.54 2.21 8.94
CA VAL A 114 17.11 0.84 8.60
C VAL A 114 15.89 0.44 9.42
N GLU A 115 15.90 0.68 10.73
CA GLU A 115 14.77 0.37 11.61
C GLU A 115 13.49 1.15 11.26
N ARG A 116 13.61 2.45 10.96
CA ARG A 116 12.48 3.27 10.46
C ARG A 116 11.94 2.70 9.16
N THR A 117 12.82 2.40 8.20
CA THR A 117 12.42 1.86 6.90
C THR A 117 11.71 0.51 7.05
N ALA A 118 12.19 -0.35 7.94
CA ALA A 118 11.52 -1.61 8.25
C ALA A 118 10.12 -1.41 8.88
N ALA A 119 9.94 -0.36 9.69
CA ALA A 119 8.63 -0.02 10.25
C ALA A 119 7.65 0.51 9.20
N GLU A 120 8.12 1.34 8.26
CA GLU A 120 7.32 1.79 7.12
C GLU A 120 6.86 0.61 6.24
N GLY A 121 7.73 -0.37 6.00
CA GLY A 121 7.35 -1.59 5.31
C GLY A 121 6.27 -2.43 6.03
N ARG A 122 6.20 -2.35 7.38
CA ARG A 122 5.10 -2.99 8.14
C ARG A 122 3.77 -2.26 7.96
N ILE A 123 3.80 -0.93 7.93
CA ILE A 123 2.61 -0.10 7.63
C ILE A 123 2.12 -0.40 6.20
N GLU A 124 3.01 -0.43 5.21
CA GLU A 124 2.59 -0.71 3.83
C GLU A 124 2.03 -2.13 3.69
N ARG A 125 2.59 -3.12 4.40
CA ARG A 125 2.02 -4.48 4.45
C ARG A 125 0.61 -4.49 5.01
N LEU A 126 0.35 -3.76 6.09
CA LEU A 126 -1.00 -3.59 6.63
C LEU A 126 -1.94 -2.99 5.57
N ASN A 127 -1.53 -1.88 4.96
CA ASN A 127 -2.31 -1.17 3.94
C ASN A 127 -2.68 -2.08 2.76
N VAL A 128 -1.72 -2.84 2.24
CA VAL A 128 -1.93 -3.77 1.13
C VAL A 128 -2.94 -4.86 1.51
N ARG A 129 -2.83 -5.43 2.70
CA ARG A 129 -3.76 -6.47 3.17
C ARG A 129 -5.17 -5.92 3.33
N GLN A 130 -5.32 -4.79 4.02
CA GLN A 130 -6.61 -4.14 4.22
C GLN A 130 -7.27 -3.73 2.89
N ALA A 131 -6.51 -3.07 2.00
CA ALA A 131 -7.02 -2.65 0.70
C ALA A 131 -7.40 -3.84 -0.20
N THR A 132 -6.63 -4.94 -0.14
CA THR A 132 -6.95 -6.18 -0.86
C THR A 132 -8.23 -6.81 -0.33
N ALA A 133 -8.39 -6.91 0.99
CA ALA A 133 -9.59 -7.46 1.61
C ALA A 133 -10.84 -6.63 1.25
N GLN A 134 -10.73 -5.31 1.33
CA GLN A 134 -11.83 -4.41 0.96
C GLN A 134 -12.20 -4.52 -0.53
N ALA A 135 -11.21 -4.61 -1.42
CA ALA A 135 -11.44 -4.80 -2.85
C ALA A 135 -12.12 -6.15 -3.15
N TRP A 136 -11.67 -7.22 -2.46
CA TRP A 136 -12.27 -8.55 -2.57
C TRP A 136 -13.72 -8.57 -2.06
N ILE A 137 -14.01 -7.94 -0.92
CA ILE A 137 -15.37 -7.84 -0.34
C ILE A 137 -16.32 -7.14 -1.31
N ARG A 138 -15.89 -6.02 -1.91
CA ARG A 138 -16.70 -5.29 -2.91
C ARG A 138 -16.97 -6.15 -4.14
N ALA A 139 -15.96 -6.85 -4.65
CA ALA A 139 -16.11 -7.74 -5.81
C ALA A 139 -17.08 -8.89 -5.49
N TYR A 140 -16.95 -9.49 -4.31
CA TYR A 140 -17.85 -10.54 -3.83
C TYR A 140 -19.29 -10.03 -3.74
N ALA A 141 -19.52 -8.88 -3.10
CA ALA A 141 -20.86 -8.32 -2.90
C ALA A 141 -21.58 -8.00 -4.22
N VAL A 142 -20.88 -7.40 -5.18
CA VAL A 142 -21.47 -7.10 -6.50
C VAL A 142 -21.83 -8.38 -7.25
N GLU A 143 -20.97 -9.39 -7.26
CA GLU A 143 -21.27 -10.68 -7.91
C GLU A 143 -22.42 -11.43 -7.23
N ARG A 144 -22.58 -11.27 -5.90
CA ARG A 144 -23.77 -11.78 -5.19
C ARG A 144 -25.06 -11.08 -5.60
N LYS A 145 -25.03 -9.78 -5.90
CA LYS A 145 -26.19 -9.04 -6.42
C LYS A 145 -26.53 -9.48 -7.85
N GLU A 146 -25.52 -9.60 -8.72
CA GLU A 146 -25.71 -10.11 -10.10
C GLU A 146 -26.33 -11.50 -10.12
N ALA A 147 -25.94 -12.39 -9.20
CA ALA A 147 -26.50 -13.74 -9.11
C ALA A 147 -28.03 -13.76 -8.85
N LEU A 148 -28.62 -12.68 -8.33
CA LEU A 148 -30.07 -12.56 -8.10
C LEU A 148 -30.86 -12.33 -9.39
N PHE A 149 -30.24 -11.79 -10.45
CA PHE A 149 -30.95 -11.42 -11.69
C PHE A 149 -31.57 -12.62 -12.39
N LYS A 150 -30.96 -13.80 -12.28
CA LYS A 150 -31.54 -15.05 -12.80
C LYS A 150 -32.93 -15.30 -12.23
N ASP A 151 -33.11 -15.11 -10.92
CA ASP A 151 -34.39 -15.25 -10.23
C ASP A 151 -35.35 -14.11 -10.61
N PHE A 152 -34.89 -12.86 -10.65
CA PHE A 152 -35.72 -11.72 -11.04
C PHE A 152 -36.29 -11.85 -12.46
N TYR A 153 -35.48 -12.25 -13.44
CA TYR A 153 -35.95 -12.50 -14.81
C TYR A 153 -36.88 -13.73 -14.90
N GLN A 154 -36.67 -14.76 -14.08
CA GLN A 154 -37.60 -15.89 -14.01
C GLN A 154 -38.97 -15.43 -13.48
N GLN A 155 -38.99 -14.66 -12.39
CA GLN A 155 -40.21 -14.14 -11.80
C GLN A 155 -40.92 -13.15 -12.73
N ASN A 156 -40.19 -12.32 -13.47
CA ASN A 156 -40.77 -11.39 -14.45
C ASN A 156 -41.40 -12.12 -15.65
N ARG A 157 -40.79 -13.20 -16.14
CA ARG A 157 -41.40 -14.06 -17.17
C ARG A 157 -42.72 -14.67 -16.69
N LEU A 158 -42.75 -15.20 -15.46
CA LEU A 158 -43.99 -15.72 -14.86
C LEU A 158 -45.08 -14.65 -14.70
N LEU A 159 -44.69 -13.41 -14.40
CA LEU A 159 -45.62 -12.28 -14.37
C LEU A 159 -46.17 -12.01 -15.77
N GLN A 160 -45.31 -11.93 -16.78
CA GLN A 160 -45.71 -11.73 -18.17
C GLN A 160 -46.72 -12.79 -18.64
N ASP A 161 -46.45 -14.06 -18.38
CA ASP A 161 -47.37 -15.16 -18.72
C ASP A 161 -48.72 -15.00 -18.02
N SER A 162 -48.72 -14.58 -16.74
CA SER A 162 -49.96 -14.36 -15.98
C SER A 162 -50.80 -13.19 -16.52
N VAL A 163 -50.15 -12.11 -16.96
CA VAL A 163 -50.81 -10.94 -17.56
C VAL A 163 -51.42 -11.32 -18.91
N LEU A 164 -50.69 -12.06 -19.75
CA LEU A 164 -51.19 -12.51 -21.06
C LEU A 164 -52.38 -13.48 -20.91
N ALA A 165 -52.35 -14.38 -19.93
CA ALA A 165 -53.47 -15.29 -19.66
C ALA A 165 -54.73 -14.54 -19.19
N GLN A 166 -54.58 -13.52 -18.34
CA GLN A 166 -55.67 -12.67 -17.88
C GLN A 166 -56.30 -11.87 -19.05
N LEU A 167 -55.47 -11.30 -19.93
CA LEU A 167 -55.94 -10.61 -21.14
C LEU A 167 -56.69 -11.53 -22.11
N ALA A 168 -56.17 -12.73 -22.36
CA ALA A 168 -56.86 -13.73 -23.18
C ALA A 168 -58.20 -14.17 -22.57
N GLY A 169 -58.30 -14.17 -21.25
CA GLY A 169 -59.54 -14.41 -20.49
C GLY A 169 -60.47 -13.20 -20.39
N GLY A 170 -60.18 -12.08 -21.05
CA GLY A 170 -60.98 -10.85 -21.03
C GLY A 170 -60.92 -10.06 -19.71
N ARG A 171 -59.96 -10.36 -18.84
CA ARG A 171 -59.76 -9.70 -17.54
C ARG A 171 -58.47 -8.89 -17.59
N GLY A 172 -58.55 -7.59 -17.89
CA GLY A 172 -57.39 -6.69 -17.93
C GLY A 172 -57.46 -5.68 -19.07
N GLN A 173 -56.57 -4.69 -19.05
CA GLN A 173 -56.46 -3.65 -20.08
C GLN A 173 -55.31 -4.01 -21.05
N PRO A 174 -55.43 -3.77 -22.37
CA PRO A 174 -54.32 -4.00 -23.31
C PRO A 174 -53.00 -3.32 -22.91
N SER A 175 -53.06 -2.20 -22.17
CA SER A 175 -51.91 -1.51 -21.59
C SER A 175 -51.14 -2.36 -20.56
N ASP A 176 -51.80 -3.31 -19.90
CA ASP A 176 -51.17 -4.15 -18.87
C ASP A 176 -50.06 -5.04 -19.45
N ALA A 177 -50.15 -5.38 -20.74
CA ALA A 177 -49.14 -6.18 -21.45
C ALA A 177 -47.77 -5.49 -21.53
N VAL A 178 -47.69 -4.17 -21.35
CA VAL A 178 -46.39 -3.45 -21.38
C VAL A 178 -45.70 -3.43 -20.01
N ILE A 179 -46.43 -3.64 -18.91
CA ILE A 179 -45.90 -3.49 -17.55
C ILE A 179 -44.76 -4.50 -17.26
N PRO A 180 -44.88 -5.81 -17.55
CA PRO A 180 -43.78 -6.76 -17.36
C PRO A 180 -42.56 -6.42 -18.22
N ARG A 181 -42.78 -5.92 -19.45
CA ARG A 181 -41.69 -5.51 -20.35
C ARG A 181 -40.95 -4.28 -19.81
N GLN A 182 -41.67 -3.35 -19.18
CA GLN A 182 -41.06 -2.21 -18.51
C GLN A 182 -40.24 -2.64 -17.28
N GLU A 183 -40.76 -3.54 -16.43
CA GLU A 183 -39.99 -4.10 -15.30
C GLU A 183 -38.72 -4.82 -15.80
N ALA A 184 -38.79 -5.56 -16.91
CA ALA A 184 -37.62 -6.20 -17.51
C ALA A 184 -36.57 -5.19 -17.98
N ALA A 185 -36.99 -4.06 -18.58
CA ALA A 185 -36.08 -3.01 -19.02
C ALA A 185 -35.41 -2.30 -17.82
N GLU A 186 -36.13 -2.08 -16.73
CA GLU A 186 -35.56 -1.52 -15.50
C GLU A 186 -34.59 -2.49 -14.82
N LEU A 187 -34.87 -3.80 -14.84
CA LEU A 187 -33.93 -4.83 -14.40
C LEU A 187 -32.65 -4.79 -15.26
N ALA A 188 -32.78 -4.76 -16.59
CA ALA A 188 -31.61 -4.68 -17.47
C ALA A 188 -30.73 -3.46 -17.16
N GLY A 189 -31.33 -2.28 -16.94
CA GLY A 189 -30.57 -1.09 -16.54
C GLY A 189 -29.79 -1.26 -15.23
N ARG A 190 -30.38 -1.93 -14.22
CA ARG A 190 -29.69 -2.23 -12.95
C ARG A 190 -28.60 -3.29 -13.11
N GLU A 191 -28.78 -4.25 -14.02
CA GLU A 191 -27.77 -5.26 -14.33
C GLU A 191 -26.54 -4.62 -15.02
N ASP A 192 -26.76 -3.63 -15.89
CA ASP A 192 -25.69 -2.85 -16.51
C ASP A 192 -24.90 -2.04 -15.46
N GLU A 193 -25.58 -1.42 -14.49
CA GLU A 193 -24.93 -0.73 -13.37
C GLU A 193 -24.06 -1.68 -12.54
N LEU A 194 -24.56 -2.88 -12.22
CA LEU A 194 -23.78 -3.88 -11.47
C LEU A 194 -22.62 -4.45 -12.30
N THR A 195 -22.80 -4.62 -13.60
CA THR A 195 -21.73 -5.04 -14.51
C THR A 195 -20.58 -4.02 -14.49
N GLN A 196 -20.92 -2.73 -14.49
CA GLN A 196 -19.96 -1.65 -14.35
C GLN A 196 -19.27 -1.66 -12.98
N GLN A 197 -20.02 -1.84 -11.89
CA GLN A 197 -19.46 -1.94 -10.54
C GLN A 197 -18.54 -3.15 -10.37
N ARG A 198 -18.88 -4.29 -10.99
CA ARG A 198 -18.06 -5.50 -10.99
C ARG A 198 -16.73 -5.24 -11.69
N ALA A 199 -16.77 -4.59 -12.85
CA ALA A 199 -15.55 -4.21 -13.57
C ALA A 199 -14.65 -3.31 -12.72
N GLN A 200 -15.24 -2.32 -12.00
CA GLN A 200 -14.48 -1.45 -11.09
C GLN A 200 -13.91 -2.20 -9.89
N ALA A 201 -14.69 -3.05 -9.23
CA ALA A 201 -14.25 -3.83 -8.07
C ALA A 201 -13.12 -4.80 -8.44
N ARG A 202 -13.25 -5.51 -9.58
CA ARG A 202 -12.19 -6.38 -10.10
C ARG A 202 -10.95 -5.60 -10.53
N ALA A 203 -11.10 -4.41 -11.11
CA ALA A 203 -9.96 -3.54 -11.43
C ALA A 203 -9.21 -3.08 -10.17
N ALA A 204 -9.94 -2.73 -9.11
CA ALA A 204 -9.35 -2.38 -7.82
C ALA A 204 -8.58 -3.57 -7.20
N LEU A 205 -9.12 -4.78 -7.28
CA LEU A 205 -8.45 -5.99 -6.81
C LEU A 205 -7.22 -6.34 -7.68
N LYS A 206 -7.33 -6.18 -8.99
CA LYS A 206 -6.26 -6.43 -9.97
C LYS A 206 -5.00 -5.61 -9.71
N ARG A 207 -5.13 -4.40 -9.12
CA ARG A 207 -3.99 -3.58 -8.70
C ARG A 207 -3.08 -4.32 -7.71
N TRP A 208 -3.63 -5.19 -6.86
CA TRP A 208 -2.89 -5.89 -5.80
C TRP A 208 -2.46 -7.29 -6.19
N ILE A 209 -3.32 -8.05 -6.89
CA ILE A 209 -3.09 -9.48 -7.18
C ILE A 209 -2.85 -9.79 -8.66
N GLY A 210 -2.90 -8.78 -9.53
CA GLY A 210 -2.69 -8.96 -10.97
C GLY A 210 -3.80 -9.77 -11.64
N PRO A 211 -3.48 -10.56 -12.70
CA PRO A 211 -4.47 -11.27 -13.51
C PRO A 211 -5.40 -12.24 -12.75
N ALA A 212 -5.00 -12.70 -11.57
CA ALA A 212 -5.82 -13.55 -10.70
C ALA A 212 -7.16 -12.88 -10.31
N ALA A 213 -7.24 -11.55 -10.32
CA ALA A 213 -8.49 -10.81 -10.07
C ALA A 213 -9.58 -11.02 -11.14
N ASN A 214 -9.28 -11.71 -12.25
CA ASN A 214 -10.28 -12.10 -13.24
C ASN A 214 -11.11 -13.31 -12.78
N GLU A 215 -10.62 -14.09 -11.82
CA GLU A 215 -11.35 -15.20 -11.23
C GLU A 215 -12.48 -14.67 -10.33
N ALA A 216 -13.60 -15.38 -10.30
CA ALA A 216 -14.75 -14.99 -9.49
C ALA A 216 -14.43 -15.17 -7.98
N PRO A 217 -14.71 -14.18 -7.12
CA PRO A 217 -14.61 -14.33 -5.67
C PRO A 217 -15.47 -15.48 -5.17
N SER A 218 -14.96 -16.23 -4.19
CA SER A 218 -15.58 -17.48 -3.74
C SER A 218 -15.62 -17.63 -2.22
N GLY A 219 -16.44 -18.57 -1.74
CA GLY A 219 -16.63 -18.79 -0.31
C GLY A 219 -17.67 -17.83 0.29
N GLN A 220 -17.38 -17.30 1.47
CA GLN A 220 -18.29 -16.47 2.26
C GLN A 220 -17.63 -15.17 2.66
N LEU A 221 -18.44 -14.15 2.96
CA LEU A 221 -17.92 -12.95 3.59
C LEU A 221 -17.29 -13.31 4.93
N PRO A 222 -16.08 -12.78 5.23
CA PRO A 222 -15.40 -13.03 6.48
C PRO A 222 -16.22 -12.50 7.66
N ASN A 223 -16.21 -13.26 8.77
CA ASN A 223 -16.83 -12.86 10.02
C ASN A 223 -15.77 -12.87 11.13
N TRP A 224 -15.01 -11.79 11.22
CA TRP A 224 -14.01 -11.62 12.27
C TRP A 224 -14.67 -11.35 13.63
N PRO A 225 -14.16 -11.93 14.72
CA PRO A 225 -14.63 -11.60 16.06
C PRO A 225 -14.23 -10.16 16.42
N ILE A 226 -15.23 -9.34 16.75
CA ILE A 226 -15.06 -7.95 17.21
C ILE A 226 -15.49 -7.90 18.67
N ASP A 227 -14.53 -8.01 19.59
CA ASP A 227 -14.78 -8.10 21.04
C ASP A 227 -14.63 -6.75 21.78
N GLY A 228 -14.25 -5.69 21.06
CA GLY A 228 -14.13 -4.32 21.56
C GLY A 228 -12.91 -4.07 22.44
N ARG A 229 -11.99 -5.04 22.59
CA ARG A 229 -10.79 -4.91 23.41
C ARG A 229 -9.56 -4.69 22.53
N TYR A 230 -9.48 -3.50 21.94
CA TYR A 230 -8.39 -3.16 21.03
C TYR A 230 -7.25 -2.45 21.77
N ASN A 231 -6.02 -2.88 21.51
CA ASN A 231 -4.83 -2.20 22.01
C ASN A 231 -4.31 -1.23 20.95
N LEU A 232 -4.67 0.05 21.09
CA LEU A 232 -4.25 1.10 20.18
C LEU A 232 -2.72 1.19 20.05
N HIS A 233 -1.96 0.88 21.10
CA HIS A 233 -0.49 0.91 21.06
C HIS A 233 0.13 -0.15 20.14
N GLN A 234 -0.64 -1.17 19.74
CA GLN A 234 -0.20 -2.17 18.77
C GLN A 234 -0.44 -1.74 17.31
N HIS A 235 -1.14 -0.61 17.07
CA HIS A 235 -1.37 -0.11 15.72
C HIS A 235 -0.02 0.14 15.00
N PRO A 236 0.21 -0.42 13.80
CA PRO A 236 1.51 -0.33 13.12
C PRO A 236 2.03 1.09 12.91
N GLU A 237 1.14 2.06 12.63
CA GLU A 237 1.54 3.47 12.51
C GLU A 237 2.03 4.07 13.83
N LEU A 238 1.38 3.70 14.94
CA LEU A 238 1.80 4.16 16.27
C LEU A 238 3.11 3.49 16.71
N GLN A 239 3.28 2.21 16.38
CA GLN A 239 4.55 1.49 16.60
C GLN A 239 5.71 2.07 15.78
N ALA A 240 5.44 2.69 14.62
CA ALA A 240 6.47 3.32 13.79
C ALA A 240 7.02 4.63 14.37
N PHE A 241 6.35 5.25 15.34
CA PHE A 241 6.91 6.41 16.03
C PHE A 241 8.18 6.05 16.81
N ALA A 242 8.26 4.88 17.45
CA ALA A 242 9.47 4.48 18.17
C ALA A 242 10.75 4.49 17.31
N PRO A 243 10.81 3.84 16.13
CA PRO A 243 11.96 3.93 15.24
C PRO A 243 12.13 5.32 14.60
N ARG A 244 11.06 6.08 14.35
CA ARG A 244 11.17 7.49 13.90
C ARG A 244 11.86 8.37 14.96
N THR A 245 11.48 8.23 16.23
CA THR A 245 12.12 8.91 17.36
C THR A 245 13.58 8.50 17.47
N ARG A 246 13.91 7.21 17.37
CA ARG A 246 15.31 6.74 17.38
C ARG A 246 16.15 7.33 16.25
N GLU A 247 15.60 7.45 15.04
CA GLU A 247 16.28 8.10 13.92
C GLU A 247 16.48 9.61 14.18
N ALA A 248 15.46 10.31 14.68
CA ALA A 248 15.57 11.73 15.03
C ALA A 248 16.59 11.99 16.15
N GLU A 249 16.62 11.15 17.18
CA GLU A 249 17.65 11.20 18.23
C GLU A 249 19.06 10.94 17.66
N ALA A 250 19.20 10.00 16.72
CA ALA A 250 20.47 9.73 16.07
C ALA A 250 20.93 10.91 15.20
N ARG A 251 20.02 11.58 14.48
CA ARG A 251 20.30 12.84 13.77
C ARG A 251 20.74 13.95 14.73
N LEU A 252 20.10 14.04 15.90
CA LEU A 252 20.51 14.98 16.94
C LEU A 252 21.91 14.67 17.48
N ARG A 253 22.25 13.39 17.69
CA ARG A 253 23.60 12.97 18.09
C ARG A 253 24.63 13.26 17.01
N GLU A 254 24.31 13.03 15.73
CA GLU A 254 25.16 13.40 14.60
C GLU A 254 25.40 14.92 14.55
N ALA A 255 24.35 15.72 14.69
CA ALA A 255 24.47 17.18 14.75
C ALA A 255 25.33 17.65 15.93
N LYS A 256 25.23 17.00 17.09
CA LYS A 256 26.10 17.25 18.26
C LYS A 256 27.55 16.85 17.97
N ALA A 257 27.78 15.72 17.30
CA ALA A 257 29.11 15.25 16.90
C ALA A 257 29.78 16.18 15.88
N GLN A 258 29.06 17.04 15.16
CA GLN A 258 29.71 18.06 14.31
C GLN A 258 30.54 19.09 15.08
N LYS A 259 30.51 19.08 16.42
CA LYS A 259 31.39 19.87 17.28
C LYS A 259 32.76 19.22 17.50
N THR A 260 32.95 17.95 17.17
CA THR A 260 34.24 17.27 17.31
C THR A 260 35.12 17.56 16.09
N SER A 261 36.40 17.78 16.35
CA SER A 261 37.39 18.08 15.31
C SER A 261 37.72 16.82 14.51
N ASP A 262 37.70 16.95 13.19
CA ASP A 262 38.28 15.95 12.29
C ASP A 262 39.75 16.28 12.06
N TRP A 263 40.50 15.29 11.58
CA TRP A 263 41.88 15.51 11.16
C TRP A 263 42.16 14.77 9.86
N SER A 264 43.24 15.13 9.19
CA SER A 264 43.74 14.41 8.02
C SER A 264 45.25 14.38 8.03
N TRP A 265 45.81 13.38 7.36
CA TRP A 265 47.23 13.31 7.08
C TRP A 265 47.44 13.25 5.56
N GLU A 266 48.57 13.79 5.12
CA GLU A 266 49.01 13.81 3.73
C GLU A 266 50.51 13.54 3.70
N VAL A 267 50.92 12.63 2.81
CA VAL A 267 52.32 12.31 2.57
C VAL A 267 52.60 12.51 1.09
N ASP A 268 53.59 13.35 0.81
CA ASP A 268 53.94 13.74 -0.55
C ASP A 268 55.39 13.43 -0.86
N TYR A 269 55.63 12.89 -2.04
CA TYR A 269 56.93 12.81 -2.67
C TYR A 269 57.08 13.97 -3.67
N GLN A 270 58.16 14.73 -3.52
CA GLN A 270 58.44 15.92 -4.30
C GLN A 270 59.73 15.72 -5.10
N HIS A 271 59.60 15.72 -6.43
CA HIS A 271 60.72 15.68 -7.35
C HIS A 271 61.09 17.09 -7.81
N ARG A 272 62.38 17.43 -7.70
CA ARG A 272 62.93 18.75 -8.01
C ARG A 272 63.94 18.67 -9.14
N GLY A 273 64.44 19.83 -9.60
CA GLY A 273 65.52 19.89 -10.60
C GLY A 273 66.72 19.03 -10.19
N ARG A 274 67.42 18.43 -11.17
CA ARG A 274 68.48 17.42 -10.99
C ARG A 274 69.63 17.79 -10.04
N GLU A 275 69.78 19.08 -9.76
CA GLU A 275 70.79 19.65 -8.88
C GLU A 275 70.40 19.55 -7.39
N TYR A 276 69.13 19.24 -7.11
CA TYR A 276 68.54 19.11 -5.78
C TYR A 276 68.06 17.68 -5.54
N GLY A 277 68.10 17.23 -4.28
CA GLY A 277 67.55 15.93 -3.88
C GLY A 277 66.03 15.95 -3.81
N ASP A 278 65.42 14.79 -3.98
CA ASP A 278 63.99 14.59 -3.78
C ASP A 278 63.62 14.78 -2.30
N MET A 279 62.39 15.24 -2.06
CA MET A 279 61.89 15.54 -0.72
C MET A 279 60.65 14.70 -0.40
N VAL A 280 60.43 14.49 0.90
CA VAL A 280 59.21 13.90 1.43
C VAL A 280 58.62 14.88 2.43
N SER A 281 57.34 15.19 2.24
CA SER A 281 56.57 16.05 3.14
C SER A 281 55.51 15.25 3.86
N LEU A 282 55.29 15.56 5.15
CA LEU A 282 54.20 15.04 5.96
C LEU A 282 53.40 16.24 6.49
N GLN A 283 52.12 16.29 6.13
CA GLN A 283 51.21 17.32 6.60
C GLN A 283 50.11 16.71 7.47
N LEU A 284 49.83 17.38 8.59
CA LEU A 284 48.69 17.08 9.48
C LEU A 284 47.77 18.28 9.50
N SER A 285 46.48 18.08 9.22
CA SER A 285 45.46 19.12 9.23
C SER A 285 44.39 18.80 10.27
N PHE A 286 43.90 19.80 10.98
CA PHE A 286 42.88 19.67 12.02
C PHE A 286 41.77 20.70 11.83
N ASP A 287 40.52 20.27 11.94
CA ASP A 287 39.39 21.18 11.92
C ASP A 287 39.23 21.88 13.27
N LEU A 288 39.13 23.21 13.26
CA LEU A 288 38.95 24.04 14.47
C LEU A 288 37.54 24.65 14.52
N PRO A 289 36.62 24.12 15.35
CA PRO A 289 35.24 24.61 15.45
C PRO A 289 35.15 25.90 16.31
N ILE A 290 35.67 27.01 15.79
CA ILE A 290 35.80 28.29 16.53
C ILE A 290 34.52 29.14 16.58
N PHE A 291 33.48 28.84 15.78
CA PHE A 291 32.22 29.59 15.75
C PHE A 291 30.96 28.72 15.99
N PRO A 292 30.91 27.94 17.10
CA PRO A 292 29.81 27.01 17.36
C PRO A 292 28.46 27.71 17.51
N GLY A 293 28.44 28.95 18.00
CA GLY A 293 27.21 29.74 18.18
C GLY A 293 26.44 30.03 16.89
N ARG A 294 27.12 30.18 15.75
CA ARG A 294 26.48 30.52 14.45
C ARG A 294 26.41 29.35 13.47
N ARG A 295 27.17 28.28 13.70
CA ARG A 295 27.21 27.11 12.81
C ARG A 295 26.56 25.88 13.44
N GLN A 296 27.15 25.31 14.49
CA GLN A 296 26.68 24.04 15.07
C GLN A 296 25.43 24.21 15.95
N ASN A 297 25.34 25.25 16.78
CA ASN A 297 24.26 25.41 17.75
C ASN A 297 22.87 25.57 17.10
N PRO A 298 22.68 26.40 16.04
CA PRO A 298 21.38 26.48 15.37
C PRO A 298 20.95 25.17 14.73
N GLY A 299 21.90 24.41 14.13
CA GLY A 299 21.61 23.09 13.56
C GLY A 299 21.18 22.06 14.62
N ILE A 300 21.84 22.07 15.79
CA ILE A 300 21.44 21.21 16.92
C ILE A 300 20.06 21.61 17.46
N ALA A 301 19.79 22.91 17.61
CA ALA A 301 18.49 23.39 18.06
C ALA A 301 17.36 23.01 17.09
N ALA A 302 17.62 23.09 15.78
CA ALA A 302 16.68 22.61 14.76
C ALA A 302 16.40 21.10 14.89
N LYS A 303 17.43 20.27 15.10
CA LYS A 303 17.25 18.82 15.33
C LYS A 303 16.55 18.48 16.65
N GLN A 304 16.70 19.32 17.67
CA GLN A 304 15.92 19.18 18.91
C GLN A 304 14.44 19.49 18.66
N ALA A 305 14.14 20.57 17.93
CA ALA A 305 12.77 20.93 17.59
C ALA A 305 12.08 19.86 16.71
N GLU A 306 12.80 19.23 15.78
CA GLU A 306 12.31 18.08 15.01
C GLU A 306 11.95 16.88 15.92
N LEU A 307 12.68 16.67 17.01
CA LEU A 307 12.39 15.61 17.98
C LEU A 307 11.14 15.96 18.80
N ASP A 308 11.04 17.20 19.30
CA ASP A 308 9.88 17.67 20.07
C ASP A 308 8.59 17.65 19.21
N GLN A 309 8.71 17.90 17.90
CA GLN A 309 7.61 17.77 16.94
C GLN A 309 7.05 16.35 16.88
N LEU A 310 7.90 15.31 16.93
CA LEU A 310 7.45 13.92 16.83
C LEU A 310 6.55 13.50 18.00
N ASP A 311 6.76 14.06 19.19
CA ASP A 311 5.90 13.78 20.35
C ASP A 311 4.49 14.35 20.14
N ALA A 312 4.39 15.57 19.63
CA ALA A 312 3.12 16.19 19.30
C ALA A 312 2.40 15.47 18.14
N GLU A 313 3.14 15.06 17.10
CA GLU A 313 2.59 14.26 16.00
C GLU A 313 2.08 12.90 16.48
N ARG A 314 2.82 12.23 17.37
CA ARG A 314 2.40 10.95 17.96
C ARG A 314 1.10 11.12 18.73
N GLU A 315 0.97 12.18 19.52
CA GLU A 315 -0.26 12.45 20.26
C GLU A 315 -1.44 12.73 19.32
N ALA A 316 -1.24 13.52 18.26
CA ALA A 316 -2.26 13.79 17.25
C ALA A 316 -2.75 12.49 16.57
N VAL A 317 -1.83 11.66 16.08
CA VAL A 317 -2.14 10.38 15.43
C VAL A 317 -2.79 9.39 16.41
N THR A 318 -2.40 9.41 17.68
CA THR A 318 -3.06 8.59 18.71
C THR A 318 -4.52 9.00 18.90
N ARG A 319 -4.80 10.30 18.97
CA ARG A 319 -6.18 10.82 19.11
C ARG A 319 -7.01 10.53 17.86
N GLU A 320 -6.42 10.65 16.67
CA GLU A 320 -7.07 10.31 15.40
C GLU A 320 -7.47 8.84 15.34
N HIS A 321 -6.55 7.91 15.63
CA HIS A 321 -6.88 6.48 15.67
C HIS A 321 -7.84 6.10 16.78
N THR A 322 -7.83 6.82 17.91
CA THR A 322 -8.84 6.64 18.97
C THR A 322 -10.24 6.98 18.44
N GLN A 323 -10.39 8.13 17.79
CA GLN A 323 -11.66 8.54 17.18
C GLN A 323 -12.10 7.55 16.10
N GLN A 324 -11.18 7.17 15.20
CA GLN A 324 -11.48 6.22 14.11
C GLN A 324 -11.94 4.87 14.66
N LEU A 325 -11.32 4.37 15.72
CA LEU A 325 -11.71 3.14 16.39
C LEU A 325 -13.13 3.23 16.98
N ASP A 326 -13.44 4.33 17.68
CA ASP A 326 -14.77 4.54 18.27
C ASP A 326 -15.86 4.63 17.18
N ASP A 327 -15.57 5.36 16.10
CA ASP A 327 -16.47 5.49 14.94
C ASP A 327 -16.71 4.14 14.24
N ASP A 328 -15.64 3.38 13.98
CA ASP A 328 -15.70 2.07 13.33
C ASP A 328 -16.46 1.05 14.19
N LEU A 329 -16.25 1.06 15.52
CA LEU A 329 -16.99 0.21 16.45
C LEU A 329 -18.49 0.55 16.49
N ALA A 330 -18.83 1.84 16.58
CA ALA A 330 -20.21 2.29 16.55
C ALA A 330 -20.89 1.94 15.22
N GLN A 331 -20.17 2.12 14.10
CA GLN A 331 -20.63 1.77 12.76
C GLN A 331 -20.83 0.26 12.62
N TYR A 332 -19.89 -0.55 13.10
CA TYR A 332 -19.99 -2.01 13.07
C TYR A 332 -21.23 -2.48 13.84
N GLN A 333 -21.47 -1.99 15.06
CA GLN A 333 -22.65 -2.33 15.86
C GLN A 333 -23.96 -1.92 15.17
N ARG A 334 -24.00 -0.76 14.51
CA ARG A 334 -25.16 -0.31 13.73
C ARG A 334 -25.43 -1.27 12.56
N LEU A 335 -24.39 -1.66 11.84
CA LEU A 335 -24.45 -2.54 10.67
C LEU A 335 -24.82 -3.97 11.06
N ASP A 336 -24.31 -4.48 12.18
CA ASP A 336 -24.68 -5.79 12.72
C ASP A 336 -26.18 -5.89 12.99
N ARG A 337 -26.75 -4.88 13.67
CA ARG A 337 -28.21 -4.78 13.85
C ARG A 337 -28.97 -4.60 12.53
N ALA A 338 -28.38 -3.95 11.53
CA ALA A 338 -29.00 -3.78 10.21
C ALA A 338 -29.03 -5.10 9.43
N VAL A 339 -27.96 -5.90 9.51
CA VAL A 339 -27.89 -7.25 8.93
C VAL A 339 -28.96 -8.13 9.56
N GLN A 340 -29.03 -8.19 10.89
CA GLN A 340 -30.07 -8.96 11.61
C GLN A 340 -31.49 -8.55 11.18
N ARG A 341 -31.83 -7.25 11.23
CA ARG A 341 -33.15 -6.78 10.79
C ARG A 341 -33.44 -7.10 9.32
N SER A 342 -32.43 -7.08 8.46
CA SER A 342 -32.61 -7.39 7.04
C SER A 342 -32.94 -8.86 6.82
N GLN A 343 -32.25 -9.76 7.55
CA GLN A 343 -32.40 -11.21 7.49
C GLN A 343 -33.69 -11.70 8.17
N ASP A 344 -33.99 -11.19 9.36
CA ASP A 344 -35.06 -11.70 10.21
C ASP A 344 -36.42 -11.06 9.93
N SER A 345 -36.45 -9.89 9.28
CA SER A 345 -37.70 -9.12 9.10
C SER A 345 -37.86 -8.54 7.69
N LEU A 346 -36.93 -7.71 7.21
CA LEU A 346 -37.15 -6.95 5.97
C LEU A 346 -37.38 -7.84 4.74
N VAL A 347 -36.49 -8.82 4.51
CA VAL A 347 -36.61 -9.72 3.36
C VAL A 347 -37.80 -10.67 3.52
N PRO A 348 -38.01 -11.37 4.66
CA PRO A 348 -39.18 -12.23 4.84
C PRO A 348 -40.53 -11.50 4.67
N LEU A 349 -40.67 -10.29 5.23
CA LEU A 349 -41.90 -9.49 5.10
C LEU A 349 -42.12 -9.03 3.65
N ALA A 350 -41.05 -8.69 2.92
CA ALA A 350 -41.16 -8.34 1.51
C ALA A 350 -41.57 -9.55 0.66
N GLU A 351 -41.04 -10.75 0.96
CA GLU A 351 -41.43 -12.00 0.29
C GLU A 351 -42.90 -12.35 0.58
N GLU A 352 -43.35 -12.22 1.82
CA GLU A 352 -44.75 -12.41 2.21
C GLU A 352 -45.67 -11.42 1.49
N LYS A 353 -45.29 -10.14 1.44
CA LYS A 353 -46.06 -9.11 0.74
C LYS A 353 -46.19 -9.43 -0.76
N VAL A 354 -45.11 -9.88 -1.42
CA VAL A 354 -45.16 -10.32 -2.83
C VAL A 354 -46.12 -11.51 -3.00
N ALA A 355 -46.05 -12.51 -2.12
CA ALA A 355 -46.90 -13.69 -2.20
C ALA A 355 -48.40 -13.35 -2.05
N LEU A 356 -48.74 -12.48 -1.09
CA LEU A 356 -50.11 -12.01 -0.86
C LEU A 356 -50.63 -11.16 -2.02
N SER A 357 -49.82 -10.21 -2.52
CA SER A 357 -50.17 -9.39 -3.70
C SER A 357 -50.38 -10.26 -4.95
N LEU A 358 -49.55 -11.28 -5.16
CA LEU A 358 -49.69 -12.21 -6.29
C LEU A 358 -50.96 -13.06 -6.18
N ALA A 359 -51.30 -13.55 -4.98
CA ALA A 359 -52.53 -14.28 -4.73
C ALA A 359 -53.77 -13.42 -4.99
N GLY A 360 -53.78 -12.16 -4.51
CA GLY A 360 -54.86 -11.20 -4.75
C GLY A 360 -55.04 -10.86 -6.24
N TYR A 361 -53.93 -10.67 -6.95
CA TYR A 361 -53.94 -10.43 -8.40
C TYR A 361 -54.50 -11.64 -9.18
N ARG A 362 -54.07 -12.86 -8.86
CA ARG A 362 -54.60 -14.10 -9.47
C ARG A 362 -56.09 -14.31 -9.19
N ALA A 363 -56.58 -13.88 -8.04
CA ALA A 363 -58.00 -13.92 -7.69
C ALA A 363 -58.84 -12.80 -8.35
N GLY A 364 -58.22 -11.91 -9.15
CA GLY A 364 -58.89 -10.81 -9.83
C GLY A 364 -59.31 -9.65 -8.91
N LYS A 365 -58.83 -9.63 -7.66
CA LYS A 365 -59.14 -8.59 -6.65
C LYS A 365 -57.99 -7.60 -6.44
N GLY A 366 -56.82 -7.84 -7.03
CA GLY A 366 -55.61 -7.04 -6.85
C GLY A 366 -55.25 -6.23 -8.10
N ASP A 367 -54.56 -5.12 -7.88
CA ASP A 367 -54.01 -4.24 -8.93
C ASP A 367 -52.61 -4.71 -9.38
N LEU A 368 -52.40 -4.77 -10.70
CA LEU A 368 -51.13 -5.17 -11.32
C LEU A 368 -50.00 -4.18 -10.99
N LEU A 369 -50.29 -2.88 -10.94
CA LEU A 369 -49.28 -1.87 -10.59
C LEU A 369 -48.80 -2.05 -9.15
N ASN A 370 -49.71 -2.36 -8.23
CA ASN A 370 -49.35 -2.71 -6.85
C ASN A 370 -48.53 -4.02 -6.74
N LEU A 371 -48.79 -5.02 -7.58
CA LEU A 371 -47.98 -6.24 -7.61
C LEU A 371 -46.55 -5.94 -8.08
N VAL A 372 -46.39 -5.14 -9.15
CA VAL A 372 -45.07 -4.77 -9.66
C VAL A 372 -44.30 -3.88 -8.67
N SER A 373 -44.97 -2.92 -8.02
CA SER A 373 -44.32 -2.11 -6.97
C SER A 373 -43.85 -2.98 -5.79
N THR A 374 -44.68 -3.92 -5.33
CA THR A 374 -44.32 -4.85 -4.26
C THR A 374 -43.13 -5.74 -4.63
N ARG A 375 -43.04 -6.19 -5.89
CA ARG A 375 -41.89 -6.96 -6.39
C ARG A 375 -40.62 -6.12 -6.43
N ARG A 376 -40.71 -4.86 -6.85
CA ARG A 376 -39.57 -3.91 -6.80
C ARG A 376 -39.08 -3.69 -5.37
N GLU A 377 -39.98 -3.62 -4.39
CA GLU A 377 -39.61 -3.56 -2.97
C GLU A 377 -38.84 -4.80 -2.50
N LEU A 378 -39.20 -6.01 -2.96
CA LEU A 378 -38.45 -7.23 -2.66
C LEU A 378 -37.04 -7.21 -3.27
N VAL A 379 -36.90 -6.77 -4.52
CA VAL A 379 -35.58 -6.59 -5.15
C VAL A 379 -34.71 -5.64 -4.32
N GLU A 380 -35.27 -4.50 -3.93
CA GLU A 380 -34.60 -3.49 -3.10
C GLU A 380 -34.23 -4.03 -1.71
N ALA A 381 -35.11 -4.81 -1.09
CA ALA A 381 -34.85 -5.45 0.20
C ALA A 381 -33.67 -6.43 0.13
N ARG A 382 -33.59 -7.25 -0.93
CA ARG A 382 -32.48 -8.18 -1.15
C ARG A 382 -31.15 -7.45 -1.43
N PHE A 383 -31.18 -6.36 -2.21
CA PHE A 383 -29.98 -5.53 -2.40
C PHE A 383 -29.52 -4.89 -1.10
N LYS A 384 -30.43 -4.30 -0.32
CA LYS A 384 -30.12 -3.71 0.99
C LYS A 384 -29.52 -4.73 1.98
N GLN A 385 -29.97 -5.98 1.93
CA GLN A 385 -29.38 -7.05 2.73
C GLN A 385 -27.91 -7.29 2.33
N ILE A 386 -27.63 -7.40 1.03
CA ILE A 386 -26.25 -7.59 0.54
C ILE A 386 -25.39 -6.37 0.86
N ASP A 387 -25.92 -5.15 0.71
CA ASP A 387 -25.23 -3.92 1.09
C ASP A 387 -24.89 -3.89 2.58
N ALA A 388 -25.83 -4.27 3.45
CA ALA A 388 -25.59 -4.31 4.89
C ALA A 388 -24.49 -5.33 5.25
N LEU A 389 -24.49 -6.50 4.59
CA LEU A 389 -23.47 -7.52 4.76
C LEU A 389 -22.09 -7.05 4.27
N GLU A 390 -22.04 -6.44 3.08
CA GLU A 390 -20.83 -5.85 2.50
C GLU A 390 -20.24 -4.79 3.45
N GLN A 391 -21.05 -3.82 3.86
CA GLN A 391 -20.60 -2.72 4.73
C GLN A 391 -20.12 -3.25 6.08
N ARG A 392 -20.82 -4.23 6.67
CA ARG A 392 -20.38 -4.88 7.92
C ARG A 392 -19.03 -5.57 7.75
N ALA A 393 -18.82 -6.27 6.63
CA ALA A 393 -17.56 -6.94 6.33
C ALA A 393 -16.43 -5.93 6.06
N LEU A 394 -16.69 -4.81 5.38
CA LEU A 394 -15.70 -3.77 5.12
C LEU A 394 -15.18 -3.13 6.43
N VAL A 395 -16.10 -2.77 7.34
CA VAL A 395 -15.73 -2.20 8.65
C VAL A 395 -15.07 -3.26 9.53
N GLY A 396 -15.57 -4.50 9.49
CA GLY A 396 -14.93 -5.64 10.17
C GLY A 396 -13.49 -5.88 9.70
N ALA A 397 -13.22 -5.76 8.40
CA ALA A 397 -11.86 -5.88 7.86
C ALA A 397 -10.96 -4.76 8.38
N GLN A 398 -11.46 -3.53 8.38
CA GLN A 398 -10.71 -2.37 8.90
C GLN A 398 -10.34 -2.56 10.37
N LEU A 399 -11.31 -2.93 11.22
CA LEU A 399 -11.07 -3.21 12.64
C LEU A 399 -10.10 -4.38 12.84
N TYR A 400 -10.27 -5.47 12.08
CA TYR A 400 -9.43 -6.66 12.20
C TYR A 400 -7.98 -6.38 11.84
N PHE A 401 -7.71 -5.77 10.67
CA PHE A 401 -6.35 -5.53 10.22
C PHE A 401 -5.67 -4.41 11.03
N ALA A 402 -6.37 -3.30 11.31
CA ALA A 402 -5.78 -2.18 12.04
C ALA A 402 -5.49 -2.52 13.52
N TYR A 403 -6.37 -3.31 14.17
CA TYR A 403 -6.34 -3.46 15.63
C TYR A 403 -6.37 -4.90 16.17
N GLY A 404 -6.84 -5.89 15.39
CA GLY A 404 -7.07 -7.26 15.87
C GLY A 404 -6.00 -8.30 15.50
N GLU A 405 -5.22 -8.05 14.46
CA GLU A 405 -4.22 -9.03 13.99
C GLU A 405 -3.04 -9.18 14.97
N ALA A 406 -2.62 -8.10 15.64
CA ALA A 406 -1.51 -8.13 16.60
C ALA A 406 -1.81 -8.88 17.91
N SER A 407 -3.08 -9.26 18.16
CA SER A 407 -3.49 -10.06 19.32
C SER A 407 -3.56 -11.57 19.07
N HIS A 408 -3.30 -12.03 17.83
CA HIS A 408 -3.42 -13.44 17.43
C HIS A 408 -2.12 -14.11 16.96
N ASP A 409 -1.00 -13.37 16.96
CA ASP A 409 0.37 -13.91 16.92
C ASP A 409 0.96 -13.89 18.34
#